data_AF-A0A1A8F8L9-F1
#
_entry.id   AF-A0A1A8F8L9-F1
#
_cell.length_a   1.000
_cell.length_b   1.000
_cell.length_c   1.000
_cell.angle_alpha   90.00
_cell.angle_beta   90.00
_cell.angle_gamma   90.00
#
_symmetry.space_group_name_H-M   'P 1'
#
loop_
_entity.id
_entity.type
_entity.pdbx_description
1 polymer ?
#
loop_
_entity_poly.entity_id
_entity_poly.type
_entity_poly.pdbx_seq_one_letter_code
_entity_poly.pdbx_strand_id
1 'polypeptide(L)' 'ARRTKKTWPVSFSQEELKKRLTPLQYRVTQDRETESAFTGEFTHHKDEGTYTCVVCGTRLFSSKSKFDSGS' A
#
# COMPACT_ATOMS: atom_id res chain seq x y z
N ALA A 1 3.23 2.31 -21.58
CA ALA A 1 4.43 3.09 -21.22
C ALA A 1 4.87 2.73 -19.80
N ARG A 2 6.14 2.35 -19.59
CA ARG A 2 6.66 1.94 -18.27
C ARG A 2 6.88 3.20 -17.42
N ARG A 3 6.03 3.40 -16.39
CA ARG A 3 6.13 4.55 -15.49
C ARG A 3 7.42 4.45 -14.65
N THR A 4 8.21 5.52 -14.61
CA THR A 4 9.39 5.63 -13.74
C THR A 4 9.11 6.63 -12.61
N LYS A 5 9.94 6.66 -11.55
CA LYS A 5 9.77 7.61 -10.44
C LYS A 5 9.75 9.09 -10.90
N LYS A 6 10.34 9.42 -12.05
CA LYS A 6 10.34 10.78 -12.64
C LYS A 6 9.04 11.15 -13.37
N THR A 7 8.22 10.17 -13.75
CA THR A 7 7.03 10.39 -14.60
C THR A 7 5.73 10.14 -13.84
N TRP A 8 5.78 10.06 -12.51
CA TRP A 8 4.58 9.88 -11.69
C TRP A 8 3.88 11.22 -11.44
N PRO A 9 2.55 11.30 -11.58
CA PRO A 9 1.78 12.52 -11.30
C PRO A 9 1.88 13.02 -9.85
N VAL A 10 2.31 12.17 -8.91
CA VAL A 10 2.44 12.53 -7.50
C VAL A 10 3.80 12.04 -7.00
N SER A 11 4.57 12.94 -6.37
CA SER A 11 5.87 12.65 -5.76
C SER A 11 5.93 13.20 -4.35
N PHE A 12 6.46 12.42 -3.42
CA PHE A 12 6.66 12.80 -2.03
C PHE A 12 8.14 12.72 -1.67
N SER A 13 8.58 13.53 -0.70
CA SER A 13 9.96 13.44 -0.19
C SER A 13 10.11 12.23 0.73
N GLN A 14 11.33 11.70 0.87
CA GLN A 14 11.57 10.57 1.77
C GLN A 14 11.28 10.93 3.24
N GLU A 15 11.59 12.14 3.66
CA GLU A 15 11.36 12.62 5.03
C GLU A 15 9.86 12.70 5.36
N GLU A 16 9.06 13.19 4.41
CA GLU A 16 7.61 13.24 4.55
C GLU A 16 7.01 11.83 4.67
N LEU A 17 7.47 10.90 3.85
CA LEU A 17 7.01 9.50 3.91
C LEU A 17 7.42 8.82 5.23
N LYS A 18 8.63 9.08 5.75
CA LYS A 18 9.07 8.55 7.05
C LYS A 18 8.28 9.10 8.23
N LYS A 19 7.78 10.33 8.14
CA LYS A 19 6.93 10.94 9.18
C LYS A 19 5.49 10.44 9.13
N ARG A 20 4.96 10.18 7.94
CA ARG A 20 3.55 9.79 7.75
C ARG A 20 3.30 8.29 7.83
N LEU A 21 4.23 7.48 7.32
CA LEU A 21 4.06 6.03 7.24
C LEU A 21 4.65 5.34 8.47
N THR A 22 4.08 4.20 8.85
CA THR A 22 4.73 3.33 9.82
C THR A 22 6.05 2.78 9.24
N PRO A 23 7.01 2.35 10.08
CA PRO A 23 8.26 1.78 9.59
C PRO A 23 8.06 0.63 8.60
N LEU A 24 7.09 -0.25 8.85
CA LEU A 24 6.75 -1.37 7.96
C LEU A 24 6.16 -0.87 6.63
N GLN A 25 5.19 0.05 6.66
CA GLN A 25 4.59 0.62 5.45
C GLN A 25 5.64 1.34 4.59
N TYR A 26 6.58 2.05 5.22
CA TYR A 26 7.68 2.69 4.50
C TYR A 26 8.54 1.65 3.79
N ARG A 27 9.02 0.62 4.49
CA ARG A 27 9.90 -0.39 3.89
C ARG A 27 9.21 -1.21 2.81
N VAL A 28 7.95 -1.59 3.02
CA VAL A 28 7.15 -2.30 2.00
C VAL A 28 6.97 -1.45 0.74
N THR A 29 6.59 -0.18 0.90
CA THR A 29 6.26 0.68 -0.27
C THR A 29 7.48 1.30 -0.96
N GLN A 30 8.55 1.60 -0.22
CA GLN A 30 9.73 2.31 -0.74
C GLN A 30 10.92 1.37 -0.99
N ASP A 31 11.15 0.41 -0.09
CA ASP A 31 12.30 -0.50 -0.12
C ASP A 31 11.95 -1.87 -0.75
N ARG A 32 10.69 -2.06 -1.16
CA ARG A 32 10.16 -3.30 -1.76
C ARG A 32 10.27 -4.51 -0.84
N GLU A 33 10.22 -4.26 0.47
CA GLU A 33 10.11 -5.33 1.46
C GLU A 33 8.74 -6.00 1.35
N THR A 34 8.64 -7.23 1.86
CA THR A 34 7.37 -7.97 1.96
C THR A 34 7.08 -8.17 3.44
N GLU A 35 5.85 -7.87 3.87
CA GLU A 35 5.43 -8.12 5.25
C GLU A 35 5.46 -9.63 5.57
N SER A 36 5.60 -9.97 6.86
CA SER A 36 5.55 -11.38 7.25
C SER A 36 4.16 -11.96 7.02
N ALA A 37 4.10 -13.23 6.62
CA ALA A 37 2.84 -13.91 6.32
C ALA A 37 1.84 -13.77 7.48
N PHE A 38 0.57 -13.47 7.15
CA PHE A 38 -0.54 -13.32 8.09
C PHE A 38 -0.39 -12.21 9.15
N THR A 39 0.57 -11.29 9.00
CA THR A 39 0.75 -10.14 9.92
C THR A 39 0.06 -8.86 9.46
N GLY A 40 -0.45 -8.84 8.22
CA GLY A 40 -1.13 -7.68 7.65
C GLY A 40 -2.47 -7.41 8.32
N GLU A 41 -2.71 -6.16 8.73
CA GLU A 41 -3.97 -5.73 9.35
C GLU A 41 -5.20 -6.03 8.47
N PHE A 42 -5.02 -5.96 7.14
CA PHE A 42 -6.10 -6.17 6.17
C PHE A 42 -6.21 -7.60 5.63
N THR A 43 -5.38 -8.54 6.10
CA THR A 43 -5.40 -9.94 5.64
C THR A 43 -6.78 -10.56 5.86
N HIS A 44 -7.31 -10.52 7.09
CA HIS A 44 -8.62 -11.07 7.43
C HIS A 44 -9.75 -10.02 7.44
N HIS A 45 -9.47 -8.78 7.04
CA HIS A 45 -10.46 -7.72 6.98
C HIS A 45 -11.52 -7.99 5.91
N LYS A 46 -12.81 -7.83 6.27
CA LYS A 46 -13.97 -8.10 5.40
C LYS A 46 -14.96 -6.95 5.33
N ASP A 47 -14.66 -5.81 5.95
CA ASP A 47 -15.60 -4.68 5.94
C ASP A 47 -15.73 -4.06 4.55
N GLU A 48 -16.91 -3.49 4.30
CA GLU A 48 -17.20 -2.84 3.03
C GLU A 48 -16.43 -1.52 2.89
N GLY A 49 -15.73 -1.35 1.77
CA GLY A 49 -14.89 -0.17 1.57
C GLY A 49 -14.09 -0.19 0.27
N THR A 50 -13.17 0.78 0.17
CA THR A 50 -12.19 0.85 -0.91
C THR A 50 -10.79 0.89 -0.33
N TYR A 51 -9.94 -0.04 -0.75
CA TYR A 51 -8.52 -0.04 -0.43
C TYR A 51 -7.82 0.99 -1.31
N THR A 52 -7.17 1.95 -0.66
CA THR A 52 -6.41 3.02 -1.31
C THR A 52 -4.92 2.82 -1.08
N CYS A 53 -4.10 3.27 -2.02
CA CYS A 53 -2.65 3.31 -1.85
C CYS A 53 -2.29 4.16 -0.62
N VAL A 54 -1.60 3.58 0.36
CA VAL A 54 -1.20 4.28 1.60
C VAL A 54 -0.28 5.47 1.33
N VAL A 55 0.42 5.50 0.19
CA VAL A 55 1.33 6.59 -0.19
C VAL A 55 0.59 7.74 -0.86
N CYS A 56 -0.17 7.48 -1.93
CA CYS A 56 -0.78 8.55 -2.74
C CYS A 56 -2.30 8.67 -2.62
N GLY A 57 -2.96 7.83 -1.83
CA GLY A 57 -4.41 7.82 -1.65
C GLY A 57 -5.20 7.36 -2.87
N THR A 58 -4.55 6.94 -3.95
CA THR A 58 -5.24 6.45 -5.15
C THR A 58 -6.02 5.18 -4.84
N ARG A 59 -7.28 5.10 -5.26
CA ARG A 59 -8.14 3.92 -5.08
C ARG A 59 -7.59 2.75 -5.91
N LEU A 60 -7.39 1.60 -5.29
CA LEU A 60 -6.81 0.42 -5.93
C LEU A 60 -7.83 -0.72 -6.05
N PHE A 61 -8.43 -1.12 -4.93
CA PHE A 61 -9.30 -2.30 -4.88
C PHE A 61 -10.59 -2.00 -4.13
N SER A 62 -11.70 -2.58 -4.59
CA SER A 62 -12.96 -2.58 -3.83
C SER A 62 -12.99 -3.78 -2.90
N SER A 63 -13.60 -3.65 -1.73
CA SER A 63 -13.88 -4.79 -0.84
C SER A 63 -14.69 -5.88 -1.54
N LYS A 64 -15.53 -5.53 -2.52
CA LYS A 64 -16.33 -6.49 -3.31
C LYS A 64 -15.49 -7.48 -4.12
N SER A 65 -14.27 -7.11 -4.50
CA SER A 65 -13.34 -7.99 -5.22
C SER A 65 -12.36 -8.70 -4.28
N LYS A 66 -12.43 -8.46 -2.97
CA LYS A 66 -11.56 -9.13 -2.00
C LYS A 66 -12.11 -10.53 -1.73
N PHE A 67 -11.24 -11.53 -1.86
CA PHE A 67 -11.50 -12.90 -1.45
C PHE A 67 -10.35 -13.40 -0.58
N ASP A 68 -10.60 -14.41 0.23
CA ASP A 68 -9.58 -15.05 1.06
C ASP A 68 -8.92 -16.17 0.25
N SER A 69 -7.67 -15.95 -0.17
CA SER A 69 -6.88 -16.92 -0.94
C SER A 69 -6.14 -17.93 -0.05
N GLY A 70 -6.21 -17.81 1.28
CA GLY A 70 -5.43 -18.64 2.20
C GLY A 70 -3.91 -18.36 2.16
N SER A 71 -3.52 -17.15 1.73
CA SER A 71 -2.13 -16.70 1.53
C SER A 71 -1.79 -15.46 2.33
#